data_AF-A0A259RM94-F1
#
_entry.id   AF-A0A259RM94-F1
#
_cell.length_a   1.000
_cell.length_b   1.000
_cell.length_c   1.000
_cell.angle_alpha   90.00
_cell.angle_beta   90.00
_cell.angle_gamma   90.00
#
_symmetry.space_group_name_H-M   'P 1'
#
loop_
_entity.id
_entity.type
_entity.pdbx_description
1 polymer ?
#
loop_
_entity_poly.entity_id
_entity_poly.type
_entity_poly.pdbx_seq_one_letter_code
_entity_poly.pdbx_strand_id
1 'polypeptide(L)'
;MGVDINFIGIKRMKTRWGSCNIRDRRIWLNLELIHMPEGCIDMVLVHELVHLHERNHNARFYALMDQFMPDWQRWHTHLKRKGISAE
;
A
#
# COMPACT_ATOMS: atom_id res chain seq x y z
N MET A 1 -6.38 12.01 -3.04
CA MET A 1 -6.91 11.11 -1.98
C MET A 1 -7.44 11.86 -0.74
N GLY A 2 -7.14 13.15 -0.52
CA GLY A 2 -7.80 13.95 0.54
C GLY A 2 -7.44 13.52 1.97
N VAL A 3 -6.22 13.01 2.19
CA VAL A 3 -5.73 12.58 3.50
C VAL A 3 -4.42 13.28 3.82
N ASP A 4 -4.29 13.73 5.07
CA ASP A 4 -3.00 14.22 5.59
C ASP A 4 -2.14 13.05 6.09
N ILE A 5 -0.82 13.16 6.01
CA ILE A 5 0.09 12.19 6.63
C ILE A 5 1.10 12.93 7.47
N ASN A 6 1.48 12.33 8.60
CA ASN A 6 2.48 12.91 9.48
C ASN A 6 3.88 12.42 9.13
N PHE A 7 3.99 11.28 8.43
CA PHE A 7 5.27 10.67 8.10
C PHE A 7 5.13 9.63 6.98
N ILE A 8 6.13 9.60 6.11
CA ILE A 8 6.41 8.47 5.22
C ILE A 8 7.88 8.07 5.38
N GLY A 9 8.15 6.77 5.46
CA GLY A 9 9.51 6.28 5.59
C GLY A 9 9.72 4.92 4.94
N ILE A 10 10.99 4.56 4.82
CA ILE A 10 11.43 3.28 4.24
C ILE A 10 12.03 2.43 5.35
N LYS A 11 11.60 1.17 5.43
CA LYS A 11 12.11 0.19 6.40
C LYS A 11 12.19 -1.17 5.75
N ARG A 12 13.25 -1.93 6.01
CA ARG A 12 13.29 -3.34 5.59
C ARG A 12 12.28 -4.14 6.40
N MET A 13 11.32 -4.78 5.74
CA MET A 13 10.28 -5.61 6.36
C MET A 13 10.38 -7.05 5.87
N LYS A 14 10.05 -8.01 6.75
CA LYS A 14 10.13 -9.45 6.42
C LYS A 14 8.87 -10.00 5.76
N THR A 15 7.69 -9.49 6.13
CA THR A 15 6.41 -10.14 5.81
C THR A 15 5.44 -9.27 5.03
N ARG A 16 5.73 -7.97 4.86
CA ARG A 16 4.82 -7.00 4.26
C ARG A 16 5.54 -6.10 3.27
N TRP A 17 4.80 -5.58 2.30
CA TRP A 17 5.28 -4.54 1.39
C TRP A 17 5.09 -3.12 1.93
N GLY A 18 4.11 -2.91 2.81
CA GLY A 18 3.87 -1.63 3.47
C GLY A 18 3.23 -1.81 4.85
N SER A 19 3.05 -0.70 5.56
CA SER A 19 2.15 -0.65 6.70
C SER A 19 1.71 0.79 7.01
N CYS A 20 0.46 0.92 7.43
CA CYS A 20 -0.15 2.16 7.89
C CYS A 20 -0.46 2.08 9.40
N ASN A 21 0.06 3.04 10.17
CA ASN A 21 -0.46 3.34 11.49
C ASN A 21 -1.49 4.47 11.35
N ILE A 22 -2.77 4.09 11.40
CA ILE A 22 -3.90 5.01 11.21
C ILE A 22 -3.93 6.09 12.29
N ARG A 23 -3.65 5.74 13.56
CA ARG A 23 -3.69 6.67 14.70
C ARG A 23 -2.64 7.77 14.55
N ASP A 24 -1.42 7.38 14.20
CA ASP A 24 -0.30 8.31 14.10
C ASP A 24 -0.16 8.91 12.68
N ARG A 25 -0.99 8.45 11.74
CA ARG A 25 -0.95 8.80 10.30
C ARG A 25 0.45 8.61 9.70
N ARG A 26 1.08 7.48 10.00
CA ARG A 26 2.44 7.14 9.55
C ARG A 26 2.41 5.97 8.59
N ILE A 27 3.09 6.13 7.46
CA ILE A 27 3.22 5.10 6.44
C ILE A 27 4.67 4.62 6.38
N TRP A 28 4.84 3.31 6.29
CA TRP A 28 6.11 2.69 5.99
C TRP A 28 6.02 1.89 4.70
N LEU A 29 7.03 2.02 3.85
CA LEU A 29 7.23 1.20 2.66
C LEU A 29 8.41 0.26 2.85
N ASN A 30 8.31 -0.96 2.34
CA ASN A 30 9.38 -1.93 2.42
C ASN A 30 10.54 -1.53 1.50
N LEU A 31 11.77 -1.56 2.03
CA LEU A 31 12.99 -1.31 1.26
C LEU A 31 13.11 -2.20 0.00
N GLU A 32 12.61 -3.44 0.06
CA GLU A 32 12.64 -4.37 -1.07
C GLU A 32 11.86 -3.89 -2.30
N LEU A 33 10.96 -2.90 -2.15
CA LEU A 33 10.24 -2.31 -3.27
C LEU A 33 11.17 -1.63 -4.30
N ILE A 34 12.40 -1.29 -3.92
CA ILE A 34 13.41 -0.75 -4.85
C ILE A 34 13.75 -1.72 -5.99
N HIS A 35 13.48 -3.01 -5.82
CA HIS A 35 13.69 -4.04 -6.85
C HIS A 35 12.44 -4.32 -7.70
N MET A 36 11.35 -3.57 -7.47
CA MET A 36 10.09 -3.74 -8.16
C MET A 36 9.85 -2.61 -9.16
N PRO A 37 9.01 -2.83 -10.20
CA PRO A 37 8.56 -1.74 -11.06
C PRO A 37 7.89 -0.62 -10.26
N GLU A 38 7.99 0.62 -10.72
CA GLU A 38 7.44 1.81 -10.03
C GLU A 38 5.96 1.67 -9.68
N GLY A 39 5.15 1.10 -10.58
CA GLY A 39 3.72 0.87 -10.30
C GLY A 39 3.44 -0.05 -9.11
N CYS A 40 4.38 -0.92 -8.72
CA CYS A 40 4.26 -1.68 -7.47
C CYS A 40 4.46 -0.79 -6.24
N ILE A 41 5.33 0.22 -6.31
CA ILE A 41 5.55 1.19 -5.25
C ILE A 41 4.26 2.01 -5.07
N ASP A 42 3.71 2.52 -6.17
CA ASP A 42 2.47 3.30 -6.18
C ASP A 42 1.31 2.49 -5.60
N MET A 43 1.18 1.21 -6.00
CA MET A 43 0.12 0.35 -5.50
C MET A 43 0.18 0.15 -3.99
N VAL A 44 1.36 -0.11 -3.44
CA VAL A 44 1.52 -0.26 -1.97
C VAL A 44 1.26 1.07 -1.27
N LEU A 45 1.77 2.19 -1.80
CA LEU A 45 1.52 3.49 -1.20
C LEU A 45 0.03 3.85 -1.18
N VAL A 46 -0.68 3.63 -2.29
CA VAL A 46 -2.12 3.86 -2.38
C VAL A 46 -2.86 2.94 -1.42
N HIS A 47 -2.48 1.66 -1.32
CA HIS A 47 -3.04 0.72 -0.34
C HIS A 47 -2.94 1.26 1.09
N GLU A 48 -1.74 1.69 1.52
CA GLU A 48 -1.54 2.23 2.87
C GLU A 48 -2.28 3.55 3.11
N LEU A 49 -2.43 4.38 2.08
CA LEU A 49 -3.21 5.61 2.16
C LEU A 49 -4.72 5.34 2.23
N VAL A 50 -5.23 4.32 1.54
CA VAL A 50 -6.64 3.91 1.64
C VAL A 50 -6.97 3.45 3.06
N HIS A 51 -6.01 2.89 3.81
CA HIS A 51 -6.20 2.56 5.22
C HIS A 51 -6.54 3.76 6.12
N LEU A 52 -6.24 4.98 5.70
CA LEU A 52 -6.68 6.19 6.40
C LEU A 52 -8.16 6.52 6.19
N HIS A 53 -8.79 5.95 5.15
CA HIS A 53 -10.23 6.05 4.88
C HIS A 53 -11.01 4.82 5.36
N GLU A 54 -10.46 3.63 5.18
CA GLU A 54 -11.10 2.36 5.49
C GLU A 54 -10.08 1.34 6.03
N ARG A 55 -10.27 0.90 7.26
CA ARG A 55 -9.31 0.04 7.96
C ARG A 55 -9.25 -1.38 7.39
N ASN A 56 -10.39 -1.92 6.93
CA ASN A 56 -10.50 -3.33 6.55
C ASN A 56 -10.58 -3.47 5.02
N HIS A 57 -10.06 -4.56 4.46
CA HIS A 57 -10.14 -4.87 3.03
C HIS A 57 -11.52 -5.37 2.61
N ASN A 58 -12.55 -4.54 2.83
CA ASN A 58 -13.95 -4.79 2.46
C ASN A 58 -14.30 -4.14 1.12
N ALA A 59 -15.57 -4.24 0.69
CA ALA A 59 -16.03 -3.67 -0.57
C ALA A 59 -15.75 -2.15 -0.71
N ARG A 60 -15.79 -1.39 0.40
CA ARG A 60 -15.47 0.05 0.39
C ARG A 60 -13.98 0.28 0.14
N PHE A 61 -13.11 -0.53 0.73
CA PHE A 61 -11.67 -0.47 0.47
C PHE A 61 -11.38 -0.68 -1.02
N TYR A 62 -11.93 -1.74 -1.61
CA TYR A 62 -11.69 -2.03 -3.03
C TYR A 62 -12.29 -0.97 -3.95
N ALA A 63 -13.45 -0.41 -3.62
CA ALA A 63 -14.01 0.72 -4.37
C ALA A 63 -13.09 1.96 -4.33
N LEU A 64 -12.43 2.24 -3.20
CA LEU A 64 -11.45 3.32 -3.09
C LEU A 64 -10.16 3.01 -3.87
N MET A 65 -9.70 1.75 -3.87
CA MET A 65 -8.58 1.32 -4.71
C MET A 65 -8.89 1.49 -6.19
N ASP A 66 -10.07 1.05 -6.65
CA ASP A 66 -10.52 1.22 -8.04
C ASP A 66 -10.65 2.70 -8.42
N GLN A 67 -11.08 3.55 -7.49
CA GLN A 67 -11.18 4.99 -7.69
C GLN A 67 -9.81 5.67 -7.81
N PHE A 68 -8.86 5.34 -6.93
CA PHE A 68 -7.57 6.03 -6.84
C PHE A 68 -6.48 5.43 -7.72
N MET A 69 -6.58 4.14 -8.05
CA MET A 69 -5.62 3.44 -8.90
C MET A 69 -6.30 2.29 -9.66
N PRO A 70 -7.00 2.57 -10.79
CA PRO A 70 -7.80 1.56 -11.51
C PRO A 70 -7.06 0.29 -11.94
N ASP A 71 -5.74 0.34 -12.07
CA ASP A 71 -4.88 -0.79 -12.47
C ASP A 71 -4.17 -1.48 -11.29
N TRP A 72 -4.55 -1.19 -10.04
CA TRP A 72 -3.90 -1.73 -8.83
C TRP A 72 -3.81 -3.26 -8.82
N GLN A 73 -4.79 -3.97 -9.39
CA GLN A 73 -4.84 -5.43 -9.46
C GLN A 73 -3.67 -6.01 -10.27
N ARG A 74 -3.22 -5.29 -11.31
CA ARG A 74 -2.05 -5.68 -12.13
C ARG A 74 -0.80 -5.67 -11.27
N TRP A 75 -0.58 -4.60 -10.52
CA TRP A 75 0.61 -4.40 -9.69
C TRP A 75 0.60 -5.31 -8.45
N HIS A 76 -0.57 -5.53 -7.85
CA HIS A 76 -0.77 -6.51 -6.80
C HIS A 76 -0.36 -7.93 -7.24
N THR A 77 -0.74 -8.32 -8.47
CA THR A 77 -0.33 -9.61 -9.05
C THR A 77 1.19 -9.70 -9.24
N HIS A 78 1.86 -8.60 -9.59
CA HIS A 78 3.33 -8.56 -9.67
C HIS A 78 4.00 -8.79 -8.31
N LEU A 79 3.46 -8.23 -7.22
CA LEU A 79 4.01 -8.40 -5.87
C LEU A 79 3.78 -9.80 -5.29
N LYS A 80 2.61 -10.42 -5.54
CA LYS A 80 2.30 -11.78 -5.05
C LYS A 80 3.31 -12.84 -5.49
N ARG A 81 3.93 -12.68 -6.65
CA ARG A 81 4.96 -13.60 -7.19
C ARG A 81 6.22 -13.69 -6.33
N LYS A 82 6.42 -12.77 -5.39
CA LYS A 82 7.60 -12.70 -4.51
C LYS A 82 7.36 -13.31 -3.12
N GLY A 83 6.17 -13.83 -2.84
CA GLY A 83 5.86 -14.53 -1.58
C GLY A 83 5.79 -13.63 -0.33
N ILE A 84 5.89 -12.31 -0.50
CA ILE A 84 5.62 -11.31 0.55
C ILE A 84 4.18 -10.84 0.34
N SER A 85 3.41 -10.83 1.43
CA SER A 85 2.02 -10.41 1.39
C SER A 85 1.91 -8.90 1.16
N ALA A 86 0.89 -8.51 0.39
CA ALA A 86 0.50 -7.10 0.29
C ALA A 86 -0.10 -6.58 1.62
N GLU A 87 -0.46 -7.50 2.52
CA GLU A 87 -1.01 -7.27 3.87
C GLU A 87 -0.23 -8.01 4.97
#